data_AF-A0A946EX55-F1
#
_entry.id   AF-A0A946EX55-F1
#
_cell.length_a   1.000
_cell.length_b   1.000
_cell.length_c   1.000
_cell.angle_alpha   90.00
_cell.angle_beta   90.00
_cell.angle_gamma   90.00
#
_symmetry.space_group_name_H-M   'P 1'
#
loop_
_entity.id
_entity.type
_entity.pdbx_description
1 polymer ?
#
loop_
_entity_poly.entity_id
_entity_poly.type
_entity_poly.pdbx_seq_one_letter_code
_entity_poly.pdbx_strand_id
1 'polypeptide(L)'
;PLYQIENYLGDTDNVQLGCDIKYQFLSNTQLYLSFYMDELTPEWLFKKNNHNWFAWQFGIHAKNILSNEDQFRAEYNWTDHRIYKHKFPVNDFYSHDEALGFWAGPHAEEFLLNYEIDMNNYHFISTFSHVKRGQVTQEMLEDSYKSIYYERYTGTIPFESRISLSSQVVRSFWNDKASAYLGLQWIDWKNAGFNPAEPSLDDVQDISKFSINVGLTVSNQFLFD
;
A
#
# COMPACT_ATOMS: atom_id res chain seq x y z
N PRO A 1 3.07 9.14 -28.71
CA PRO A 1 4.14 8.69 -27.80
C PRO A 1 4.82 9.82 -26.98
N LEU A 2 4.82 9.70 -25.65
CA LEU A 2 5.72 10.50 -24.78
C LEU A 2 7.11 9.86 -24.90
N TYR A 3 7.77 10.11 -26.02
CA TYR A 3 9.06 9.51 -26.36
C TYR A 3 10.16 10.45 -25.89
N GLN A 4 10.87 10.06 -24.82
CA GLN A 4 12.04 10.82 -24.39
C GLN A 4 13.09 10.81 -25.51
N ILE A 5 13.81 11.93 -25.66
CA ILE A 5 14.84 12.09 -26.70
C ILE A 5 15.99 11.10 -26.49
N GLU A 6 16.16 10.60 -25.26
CA GLU A 6 17.15 9.60 -24.86
C GLU A 6 16.90 8.22 -25.50
N ASN A 7 15.62 7.83 -25.66
CA ASN A 7 15.28 6.61 -26.40
C ASN A 7 15.72 6.64 -27.87
N TYR A 8 15.83 7.84 -28.48
CA TYR A 8 16.37 8.01 -29.83
C TYR A 8 17.89 7.75 -29.90
N LEU A 9 18.60 7.91 -28.77
CA LEU A 9 20.03 7.62 -28.65
C LEU A 9 20.32 6.15 -28.28
N GLY A 10 19.27 5.32 -28.18
CA GLY A 10 19.38 3.91 -27.81
C GLY A 10 19.39 3.66 -26.31
N ASP A 11 19.01 4.65 -25.50
CA ASP A 11 18.79 4.47 -24.07
C ASP A 11 17.52 3.64 -23.83
N THR A 12 17.54 2.82 -22.79
CA THR A 12 16.45 1.92 -22.38
C THR A 12 16.00 2.23 -20.97
N ASP A 13 15.92 3.52 -20.64
CA ASP A 13 15.60 3.99 -19.30
C ASP A 13 14.08 4.13 -19.09
N ASN A 14 13.64 4.05 -17.84
CA ASN A 14 12.22 3.98 -17.49
C ASN A 14 11.55 5.37 -17.62
N VAL A 15 10.48 5.46 -18.41
CA VAL A 15 9.61 6.64 -18.42
C VAL A 15 8.52 6.48 -17.38
N GLN A 16 8.71 7.13 -16.23
CA GLN A 16 7.75 7.12 -15.13
C GLN A 16 6.91 8.40 -15.12
N LEU A 17 5.61 8.27 -14.85
CA LEU A 17 4.71 9.42 -14.69
C LEU A 17 3.73 9.15 -13.55
N GLY A 18 3.50 10.17 -12.73
CA GLY A 18 2.52 10.16 -11.65
C GLY A 18 1.53 11.31 -11.78
N CYS A 19 0.32 11.10 -11.28
CA CYS A 19 -0.71 12.13 -11.17
C CYS A 19 -1.52 11.93 -9.90
N ASP A 20 -1.69 13.01 -9.13
CA ASP A 20 -2.51 13.04 -7.93
C ASP A 20 -3.68 13.99 -8.10
N ILE A 21 -4.87 13.50 -7.79
CA ILE A 21 -6.12 14.26 -7.84
C ILE A 21 -6.74 14.22 -6.45
N LYS A 22 -7.07 15.39 -5.91
CA LYS A 22 -7.86 15.54 -4.69
C LYS A 22 -9.09 16.36 -5.01
N TYR A 23 -10.26 15.84 -4.64
CA TYR A 23 -11.54 16.47 -4.92
C TYR A 23 -12.38 16.57 -3.65
N GLN A 24 -12.72 17.80 -3.27
CA GLN A 24 -13.62 18.06 -2.15
C GLN A 24 -15.06 17.85 -2.62
N PHE A 25 -15.64 16.68 -2.31
CA PHE A 25 -16.99 16.31 -2.75
C PHE A 25 -18.08 16.98 -1.91
N LEU A 26 -17.89 17.01 -0.59
CA LEU A 26 -18.72 17.74 0.39
C LEU A 26 -17.80 18.52 1.32
N SER A 27 -18.31 19.47 2.11
CA SER A 27 -17.46 20.23 3.05
C SER A 27 -16.68 19.37 4.04
N ASN A 28 -17.18 18.18 4.36
CA ASN A 28 -16.57 17.22 5.28
C ASN A 28 -16.03 15.96 4.59
N THR A 29 -16.11 15.84 3.26
CA THR A 29 -15.70 14.64 2.52
C THR A 29 -14.82 14.98 1.33
N GLN A 30 -13.65 14.35 1.29
CA GLN A 30 -12.65 14.46 0.23
C GLN A 30 -12.43 13.09 -0.42
N LEU A 31 -12.42 13.06 -1.75
CA LEU A 31 -11.97 11.93 -2.55
C LEU A 31 -10.55 12.21 -3.03
N TYR A 32 -9.72 11.18 -3.14
CA TYR A 32 -8.40 11.28 -3.72
C TYR A 32 -8.09 10.08 -4.61
N LEU A 33 -7.33 10.34 -5.66
CA LEU A 33 -6.85 9.36 -6.61
C LEU A 33 -5.37 9.68 -6.87
N SER A 34 -4.51 8.69 -6.68
CA SER A 34 -3.13 8.72 -7.14
C SER A 34 -2.97 7.66 -8.22
N PHE A 35 -2.40 8.08 -9.33
CA PHE A 35 -2.09 7.22 -10.45
C PHE A 35 -0.59 7.28 -10.70
N TYR A 36 0.00 6.12 -10.90
CA TYR A 36 1.40 5.99 -11.27
C TYR A 36 1.50 5.04 -12.45
N MET A 37 2.36 5.37 -13.40
CA MET A 37 2.63 4.57 -14.57
C MET A 37 4.13 4.43 -14.81
N ASP A 38 4.48 3.29 -15.37
CA ASP A 38 5.77 3.00 -15.97
C ASP A 38 5.53 2.46 -17.39
N GLU A 39 6.49 2.66 -18.30
CA GLU A 39 6.45 2.19 -19.69
C GLU A 39 5.15 2.51 -20.45
N LEU A 40 4.76 3.79 -20.49
CA LEU A 40 3.55 4.22 -21.19
C LEU A 40 3.70 4.15 -22.72
N THR A 41 2.90 3.29 -23.33
CA THR A 41 2.59 3.27 -24.78
C THR A 41 1.15 3.74 -25.01
N PRO A 42 0.93 5.05 -25.27
CA PRO A 42 -0.41 5.63 -25.38
C PRO A 42 -1.29 4.96 -26.43
N GLU A 43 -0.70 4.47 -27.53
CA GLU A 43 -1.44 3.82 -28.61
C GLU A 43 -2.11 2.50 -28.15
N TRP A 44 -1.69 1.93 -27.02
CA TRP A 44 -2.12 0.62 -26.51
C TRP A 44 -2.93 0.71 -25.21
N LEU A 45 -3.25 1.91 -24.70
CA LEU A 45 -4.02 2.14 -23.46
C LEU A 45 -5.28 1.27 -23.31
N PHE A 46 -6.02 1.04 -24.40
CA PHE A 46 -7.28 0.28 -24.39
C PHE A 46 -7.15 -1.15 -24.95
N LYS A 47 -5.94 -1.63 -25.22
CA LYS A 47 -5.71 -3.00 -25.70
C LYS A 47 -5.61 -3.96 -24.51
N LYS A 48 -6.14 -5.17 -24.69
CA LYS A 48 -6.06 -6.24 -23.69
C LYS A 48 -4.61 -6.63 -23.37
N ASN A 49 -3.78 -6.74 -24.41
CA ASN A 49 -2.33 -6.81 -24.27
C ASN A 49 -1.80 -5.38 -24.42
N ASN A 50 -1.64 -4.70 -23.30
CA ASN A 50 -1.00 -3.40 -23.25
C ASN A 50 0.34 -3.51 -22.52
N HIS A 51 1.29 -2.72 -22.98
CA HIS A 51 2.62 -2.63 -22.37
C HIS A 51 2.67 -1.64 -21.22
N ASN A 52 1.52 -1.13 -20.79
CA ASN A 52 1.47 -0.08 -19.78
C ASN A 52 1.44 -0.69 -18.40
N TRP A 53 2.32 -0.23 -17.52
CA TRP A 53 2.43 -0.73 -16.16
C TRP A 53 1.82 0.30 -15.24
N PHE A 54 0.80 -0.09 -14.48
CA PHE A 54 0.00 0.87 -13.72
C PHE A 54 -0.03 0.55 -12.23
N ALA A 55 -0.16 1.61 -11.44
CA ALA A 55 -0.57 1.54 -10.06
C ALA A 55 -1.63 2.60 -9.79
N TRP A 56 -2.60 2.25 -8.95
CA TRP A 56 -3.70 3.11 -8.59
C TRP A 56 -3.88 3.07 -7.08
N GLN A 57 -4.10 4.24 -6.50
CA GLN A 57 -4.58 4.41 -5.14
C GLN A 57 -5.83 5.27 -5.21
N PHE A 58 -6.95 4.72 -4.79
CA PHE A 58 -8.20 5.47 -4.66
C PHE A 58 -8.61 5.49 -3.21
N GLY A 59 -9.00 6.65 -2.70
CA GLY A 59 -9.51 6.73 -1.35
C GLY A 59 -10.47 7.87 -1.09
N ILE A 60 -11.13 7.75 0.05
CA ILE A 60 -12.04 8.70 0.61
C ILE A 60 -11.57 9.03 2.02
N HIS A 61 -11.65 10.31 2.37
CA HIS A 61 -11.47 10.80 3.72
C HIS A 61 -12.67 11.66 4.06
N ALA A 62 -13.36 11.33 5.14
CA ALA A 62 -14.55 12.03 5.56
C ALA A 62 -14.52 12.27 7.07
N LYS A 63 -15.03 13.43 7.48
CA LYS A 63 -15.07 13.87 8.87
C LYS A 63 -16.52 14.00 9.33
N ASN A 64 -16.75 13.88 10.62
CA ASN A 64 -18.06 14.10 11.23
C ASN A 64 -19.19 13.25 10.61
N ILE A 65 -18.96 11.94 10.44
CA ILE A 65 -19.91 11.00 9.82
C ILE A 65 -20.84 10.40 10.88
N LEU A 66 -20.29 9.86 11.97
CA LEU A 66 -21.06 9.22 13.05
C LEU A 66 -21.15 10.11 14.30
N SER A 67 -20.10 10.89 14.57
CA SER A 67 -20.03 11.84 15.69
C SER A 67 -19.34 13.13 15.26
N ASN A 68 -19.56 14.21 16.00
CA ASN A 68 -18.70 15.38 15.90
C ASN A 68 -17.27 14.97 16.29
N GLU A 69 -16.29 15.38 15.51
CA GLU A 69 -14.85 15.09 15.70
C GLU A 69 -14.40 13.67 15.34
N ASP A 70 -15.22 12.90 14.63
CA ASP A 70 -14.73 11.66 14.03
C ASP A 70 -14.11 11.88 12.65
N GLN A 71 -13.21 10.96 12.28
CA GLN A 71 -12.57 10.90 10.98
C GLN A 71 -12.61 9.46 10.48
N PHE A 72 -12.97 9.30 9.22
CA PHE A 72 -13.01 8.03 8.53
C PHE A 72 -12.21 8.12 7.25
N ARG A 73 -11.43 7.08 6.98
CA ARG A 73 -10.65 6.93 5.75
C ARG A 73 -10.84 5.52 5.23
N ALA A 74 -11.11 5.41 3.94
CA ALA A 74 -11.05 4.16 3.21
C ALA A 74 -10.14 4.33 2.00
N GLU A 75 -9.27 3.38 1.75
CA GLU A 75 -8.30 3.41 0.66
C GLU A 75 -8.19 2.03 0.01
N TYR A 76 -8.06 2.03 -1.32
CA TYR A 76 -7.75 0.85 -2.10
C TYR A 76 -6.50 1.13 -2.95
N ASN A 77 -5.46 0.35 -2.69
CA ASN A 77 -4.20 0.35 -3.43
C ASN A 77 -4.16 -0.85 -4.35
N TRP A 78 -3.65 -0.67 -5.56
CA TRP A 78 -3.43 -1.75 -6.53
C TRP A 78 -2.18 -1.46 -7.34
N THR A 79 -1.32 -2.45 -7.48
CA THR A 79 -0.11 -2.38 -8.30
C THR A 79 -0.08 -3.55 -9.29
N ASP A 80 0.26 -3.25 -10.53
CA ASP A 80 0.59 -4.25 -11.55
C ASP A 80 1.83 -5.07 -11.15
N HIS A 81 2.01 -6.28 -11.67
CA HIS A 81 3.19 -7.10 -11.35
C HIS A 81 4.50 -6.57 -11.95
N ARG A 82 4.40 -5.67 -12.93
CA ARG A 82 5.54 -5.11 -13.67
C ARG A 82 6.07 -3.82 -13.04
N ILE A 83 5.24 -3.13 -12.26
CA ILE A 83 5.59 -1.81 -11.75
C ILE A 83 6.73 -1.88 -10.72
N TYR A 84 7.54 -0.83 -10.64
CA TYR A 84 8.75 -0.77 -9.79
C TYR A 84 9.87 -1.75 -10.19
N LYS A 85 9.66 -2.61 -11.18
CA LYS A 85 10.65 -3.58 -11.65
C LYS A 85 11.09 -3.27 -13.07
N HIS A 86 12.33 -3.60 -13.38
CA HIS A 86 12.88 -3.48 -14.72
C HIS A 86 13.58 -4.78 -15.14
N LYS A 87 13.79 -4.98 -16.45
CA LYS A 87 14.59 -6.10 -16.96
C LYS A 87 16.02 -6.09 -16.38
N PHE A 88 16.56 -4.90 -16.16
CA PHE A 88 17.85 -4.70 -15.51
C PHE A 88 17.61 -4.23 -14.07
N PRO A 89 17.94 -5.05 -13.05
CA PRO A 89 17.66 -4.72 -11.64
C PRO A 89 18.26 -3.41 -11.14
N VAL A 90 19.28 -2.88 -11.82
CA VAL A 90 19.87 -1.56 -11.51
C VAL A 90 18.88 -0.41 -11.72
N ASN A 91 17.83 -0.61 -12.53
CA ASN A 91 16.77 0.37 -12.80
C ASN A 91 15.48 0.07 -12.01
N ASP A 92 15.51 -0.87 -11.06
CA ASP A 92 14.37 -1.12 -10.18
C ASP A 92 14.09 0.13 -9.31
N PHE A 93 12.82 0.45 -9.10
CA PHE A 93 12.39 1.58 -8.26
C PHE A 93 12.39 1.20 -6.77
N TYR A 94 13.57 0.83 -6.27
CA TYR A 94 13.81 0.26 -4.95
C TYR A 94 14.97 0.95 -4.23
N SER A 95 14.92 0.93 -2.90
CA SER A 95 16.03 1.30 -2.03
C SER A 95 16.09 0.34 -0.86
N HIS A 96 17.25 -0.28 -0.61
CA HIS A 96 17.43 -1.29 0.44
C HIS A 96 16.38 -2.43 0.38
N ASP A 97 16.10 -2.93 -0.82
CA ASP A 97 15.10 -3.99 -1.09
C ASP A 97 13.65 -3.62 -0.77
N GLU A 98 13.38 -2.34 -0.48
CA GLU A 98 12.04 -1.80 -0.27
C GLU A 98 11.58 -0.98 -1.48
N ALA A 99 10.32 -1.18 -1.89
CA ALA A 99 9.73 -0.41 -2.97
C ALA A 99 9.60 1.05 -2.54
N LEU A 100 10.05 1.98 -3.39
CA LEU A 100 9.98 3.43 -3.10
C LEU A 100 8.56 4.01 -3.23
N GLY A 101 7.60 3.21 -3.73
CA GLY A 101 6.19 3.58 -3.85
C GLY A 101 5.31 2.88 -2.82
N PHE A 102 4.33 2.10 -3.29
CA PHE A 102 3.46 1.31 -2.42
C PHE A 102 4.26 0.26 -1.67
N TRP A 103 4.11 0.22 -0.34
CA TRP A 103 4.93 -0.60 0.56
C TRP A 103 4.84 -2.11 0.29
N ALA A 104 3.71 -2.61 -0.23
CA ALA A 104 3.59 -4.03 -0.58
C ALA A 104 4.28 -4.37 -1.92
N GLY A 105 4.76 -3.36 -2.66
CA GLY A 105 5.49 -3.52 -3.90
C GLY A 105 4.62 -3.87 -5.11
N PRO A 106 5.19 -4.49 -6.16
CA PRO A 106 4.46 -4.96 -7.33
C PRO A 106 3.53 -6.11 -7.04
N HIS A 107 2.60 -6.35 -7.96
CA HIS A 107 1.63 -7.45 -7.91
C HIS A 107 0.84 -7.51 -6.61
N ALA A 108 0.52 -6.35 -6.05
CA ALA A 108 -0.12 -6.26 -4.75
C ALA A 108 -1.43 -5.47 -4.82
N GLU A 109 -2.27 -5.68 -3.81
CA GLU A 109 -3.45 -4.87 -3.56
C GLU A 109 -3.67 -4.75 -2.05
N GLU A 110 -4.18 -3.60 -1.60
CA GLU A 110 -4.58 -3.39 -0.21
C GLU A 110 -5.91 -2.66 -0.15
N PHE A 111 -6.81 -3.16 0.70
CA PHE A 111 -7.96 -2.40 1.16
C PHE A 111 -7.75 -2.00 2.61
N LEU A 112 -7.69 -0.69 2.86
CA LEU A 112 -7.46 -0.09 4.17
C LEU A 112 -8.72 0.67 4.61
N LEU A 113 -9.15 0.44 5.84
CA LEU A 113 -10.15 1.23 6.54
C LEU A 113 -9.53 1.76 7.83
N ASN A 114 -9.81 3.03 8.14
CA ASN A 114 -9.36 3.66 9.35
C ASN A 114 -10.46 4.57 9.89
N TYR A 115 -10.73 4.46 11.18
CA TYR A 115 -11.69 5.27 11.90
C TYR A 115 -11.04 5.81 13.17
N GLU A 116 -11.16 7.12 13.37
CA GLU A 116 -10.61 7.84 14.51
C GLU A 116 -11.70 8.70 15.12
N ILE A 117 -11.73 8.80 16.45
CA ILE A 117 -12.67 9.68 17.13
C ILE A 117 -12.09 10.16 18.45
N ASP A 118 -12.22 11.46 18.67
CA ASP A 118 -11.94 12.11 19.95
C ASP A 118 -13.23 12.23 20.77
N MET A 119 -13.18 11.77 22.02
CA MET A 119 -14.27 11.88 22.98
C MET A 119 -13.72 12.26 24.35
N ASN A 120 -13.89 13.54 24.73
CA ASN A 120 -13.32 14.12 25.95
C ASN A 120 -11.80 13.96 26.00
N ASN A 121 -11.28 13.16 26.94
CA ASN A 121 -9.85 12.88 27.08
C ASN A 121 -9.47 11.52 26.48
N TYR A 122 -10.34 10.92 25.67
CA TYR A 122 -10.10 9.65 25.00
C TYR A 122 -9.97 9.85 23.50
N HIS A 123 -8.95 9.25 22.92
CA HIS A 123 -8.74 9.16 21.49
C HIS A 123 -8.82 7.68 21.09
N PHE A 124 -9.79 7.34 20.25
CA PHE A 124 -10.00 5.99 19.76
C PHE A 124 -9.54 5.89 18.31
N ILE A 125 -8.77 4.84 17.99
CA ILE A 125 -8.27 4.55 16.65
C ILE A 125 -8.66 3.11 16.33
N SER A 126 -9.23 2.86 15.17
CA SER A 126 -9.49 1.52 14.66
C SER A 126 -9.09 1.42 13.20
N THR A 127 -8.32 0.40 12.87
CA THR A 127 -7.78 0.18 11.53
C THR A 127 -8.04 -1.25 11.11
N PHE A 128 -8.51 -1.42 9.88
CA PHE A 128 -8.60 -2.71 9.20
C PHE A 128 -7.78 -2.63 7.92
N SER A 129 -6.95 -3.63 7.65
CA SER A 129 -6.21 -3.72 6.39
C SER A 129 -6.26 -5.16 5.88
N HIS A 130 -6.58 -5.33 4.61
CA HIS A 130 -6.48 -6.59 3.88
C HIS A 130 -5.56 -6.40 2.69
N VAL A 131 -4.41 -7.05 2.74
CA VAL A 131 -3.34 -6.96 1.75
C VAL A 131 -3.19 -8.29 1.06
N LYS A 132 -2.96 -8.30 -0.26
CA LYS A 132 -2.43 -9.45 -0.99
C LYS A 132 -1.19 -9.06 -1.75
N ARG A 133 -0.25 -9.99 -1.87
CA ARG A 133 0.96 -9.83 -2.68
C ARG A 133 1.23 -11.10 -3.46
N GLY A 134 1.27 -10.96 -4.79
CA GLY A 134 1.49 -12.05 -5.72
C GLY A 134 2.96 -12.26 -6.09
N GLN A 135 3.21 -13.30 -6.88
CA GLN A 135 4.53 -13.63 -7.41
C GLN A 135 5.04 -12.61 -8.45
N VAL A 136 6.35 -12.34 -8.44
CA VAL A 136 7.04 -11.48 -9.40
C VAL A 136 8.35 -12.16 -9.76
N THR A 137 8.24 -13.25 -10.54
CA THR A 137 9.40 -14.05 -10.95
C THR A 137 10.14 -13.39 -12.11
N GLN A 138 11.40 -13.77 -12.32
CA GLN A 138 12.19 -13.32 -13.47
C GLN A 138 11.51 -13.66 -14.80
N GLU A 139 10.89 -14.85 -14.89
CA GLU A 139 10.12 -15.28 -16.07
C GLU A 139 8.96 -14.32 -16.36
N MET A 140 8.17 -13.96 -15.33
CA MET A 140 7.06 -13.02 -15.48
C MET A 140 7.52 -11.64 -15.95
N LEU A 141 8.68 -11.17 -15.47
CA LEU A 141 9.29 -9.90 -15.93
C LEU A 141 9.70 -9.99 -17.40
N GLU A 142 10.43 -11.03 -17.79
CA GLU A 142 10.86 -11.21 -19.19
C GLU A 142 9.69 -11.36 -20.16
N ASP A 143 8.66 -12.09 -19.75
CA ASP A 143 7.46 -12.34 -20.54
C ASP A 143 6.58 -11.09 -20.68
N SER A 144 6.69 -10.15 -19.75
CA SER A 144 6.07 -8.82 -19.86
C SER A 144 6.60 -8.05 -21.08
N TYR A 145 7.90 -8.17 -21.40
CA TYR A 145 8.49 -7.59 -22.61
C TYR A 145 8.12 -8.35 -23.90
N LYS A 146 7.66 -9.60 -23.78
CA LYS A 146 7.13 -10.40 -24.90
C LYS A 146 5.62 -10.25 -25.10
N SER A 147 4.98 -9.36 -24.33
CA SER A 147 3.52 -9.13 -24.37
C SER A 147 2.69 -10.38 -24.03
N ILE A 148 3.21 -11.23 -23.15
CA ILE A 148 2.49 -12.39 -22.60
C ILE A 148 1.64 -11.90 -21.43
N TYR A 149 0.39 -12.37 -21.39
CA TYR A 149 -0.57 -11.99 -20.36
C TYR A 149 -0.56 -13.00 -19.21
N TYR A 150 -0.44 -12.49 -17.99
CA TYR A 150 -0.62 -13.27 -16.76
C TYR A 150 -1.93 -12.90 -16.08
N GLU A 151 -2.69 -13.92 -15.71
CA GLU A 151 -3.81 -13.74 -14.79
C GLU A 151 -3.25 -13.57 -13.37
N ARG A 152 -3.67 -12.50 -12.69
CA ARG A 152 -3.21 -12.19 -11.34
C ARG A 152 -3.55 -13.34 -10.40
N TYR A 153 -2.67 -13.58 -9.42
CA TYR A 153 -2.91 -14.55 -8.37
C TYR A 153 -3.22 -15.96 -8.91
N THR A 154 -2.44 -16.40 -9.89
CA THR A 154 -2.43 -17.78 -10.40
C THR A 154 -1.09 -18.45 -10.11
N GLY A 155 -1.04 -19.78 -10.17
CA GLY A 155 0.14 -20.59 -9.83
C GLY A 155 -0.11 -21.51 -8.63
N THR A 156 0.89 -22.32 -8.27
CA THR A 156 0.79 -23.30 -7.15
C THR A 156 0.60 -22.60 -5.80
N ILE A 157 1.36 -21.52 -5.56
CA ILE A 157 1.09 -20.56 -4.48
C ILE A 157 0.93 -19.20 -5.14
N PRO A 158 -0.31 -18.76 -5.35
CA PRO A 158 -0.57 -17.61 -6.19
C PRO A 158 -0.22 -16.27 -5.52
N PHE A 159 -0.36 -16.18 -4.19
CA PHE A 159 -0.12 -14.99 -3.38
C PHE A 159 -0.01 -15.32 -1.89
N GLU A 160 0.54 -14.39 -1.13
CA GLU A 160 0.26 -14.26 0.30
C GLU A 160 -0.82 -13.22 0.56
N SER A 161 -1.54 -13.38 1.67
CA SER A 161 -2.53 -12.39 2.10
C SER A 161 -2.49 -12.16 3.59
N ARG A 162 -2.59 -10.90 4.01
CA ARG A 162 -2.64 -10.52 5.42
C ARG A 162 -3.89 -9.69 5.69
N ILE A 163 -4.75 -10.20 6.56
CA ILE A 163 -5.83 -9.44 7.18
C ILE A 163 -5.33 -8.98 8.55
N SER A 164 -5.52 -7.70 8.85
CA SER A 164 -5.21 -7.12 10.15
C SER A 164 -6.35 -6.24 10.62
N LEU A 165 -6.68 -6.37 11.91
CA LEU A 165 -7.63 -5.52 12.62
C LEU A 165 -6.93 -5.03 13.88
N SER A 166 -6.88 -3.72 14.07
CA SER A 166 -6.34 -3.10 15.29
C SER A 166 -7.29 -2.06 15.81
N SER A 167 -7.49 -2.04 17.13
CA SER A 167 -8.21 -0.99 17.82
C SER A 167 -7.42 -0.54 19.03
N GLN A 168 -7.28 0.76 19.21
CA GLN A 168 -6.56 1.38 20.30
C GLN A 168 -7.42 2.46 20.94
N VAL A 169 -7.34 2.57 22.27
CA VAL A 169 -7.81 3.72 23.03
C VAL A 169 -6.63 4.35 23.74
N VAL A 170 -6.48 5.65 23.60
CA VAL A 170 -5.52 6.47 24.32
C VAL A 170 -6.30 7.39 25.25
N ARG A 171 -5.91 7.45 26.51
CA ARG A 171 -6.48 8.38 27.49
C ARG A 171 -5.42 9.37 27.94
N SER A 172 -5.68 10.66 27.76
CA SER A 172 -4.84 11.74 28.26
C SER A 172 -5.25 12.17 29.68
N PHE A 173 -4.25 12.52 30.50
CA PHE A 173 -4.44 13.02 31.85
C PHE A 173 -3.30 13.98 32.24
N TRP A 174 -3.46 14.66 33.37
CA TRP A 174 -2.54 15.71 33.84
C TRP A 174 -2.34 16.84 32.82
N ASN A 175 -3.44 17.36 32.27
CA ASN A 175 -3.44 18.41 31.24
C ASN A 175 -2.54 18.02 30.05
N ASP A 176 -2.78 16.81 29.51
CA ASP A 176 -2.10 16.24 28.34
C ASP A 176 -0.58 15.98 28.48
N LYS A 177 -0.05 16.07 29.71
CA LYS A 177 1.37 15.73 30.01
C LYS A 177 1.61 14.23 30.16
N ALA A 178 0.56 13.45 30.34
CA ALA A 178 0.67 12.00 30.43
C ALA A 178 -0.50 11.33 29.69
N SER A 179 -0.22 10.18 29.10
CA SER A 179 -1.22 9.36 28.44
C SER A 179 -0.98 7.89 28.71
N ALA A 180 -2.07 7.13 28.77
CA ALA A 180 -2.04 5.68 28.82
C ALA A 180 -2.80 5.14 27.60
N TYR A 181 -2.34 4.04 27.02
CA TYR A 181 -3.05 3.39 25.93
C TYR A 181 -3.25 1.91 26.18
N LEU A 182 -4.34 1.39 25.63
CA LEU A 182 -4.63 -0.02 25.49
C LEU A 182 -4.96 -0.27 24.02
N GLY A 183 -4.26 -1.21 23.40
CA GLY A 183 -4.44 -1.61 22.02
C GLY A 183 -4.70 -3.11 21.92
N LEU A 184 -5.61 -3.50 21.04
CA LEU A 184 -5.85 -4.87 20.65
C LEU A 184 -5.52 -5.00 19.17
N GLN A 185 -4.88 -6.08 18.78
CA GLN A 185 -4.58 -6.36 17.38
C GLN A 185 -4.80 -7.84 17.09
N TRP A 186 -5.47 -8.11 15.98
CA TRP A 186 -5.60 -9.43 15.40
C TRP A 186 -5.03 -9.42 13.99
N ILE A 187 -4.28 -10.46 13.64
CA ILE A 187 -3.72 -10.67 12.31
C ILE A 187 -4.03 -12.10 11.90
N ASP A 188 -4.49 -12.29 10.68
CA ASP A 188 -4.55 -13.56 9.97
C ASP A 188 -3.74 -13.43 8.68
N TRP A 189 -2.67 -14.20 8.58
CA TRP A 189 -1.71 -14.15 7.48
C TRP A 189 -1.62 -15.52 6.83
N LYS A 190 -2.08 -15.59 5.58
CA LYS A 190 -2.00 -16.77 4.73
C LYS A 190 -0.72 -16.76 3.91
N ASN A 191 -0.07 -17.92 3.86
CA ASN A 191 1.23 -18.11 3.22
C ASN A 191 2.31 -17.16 3.75
N ALA A 192 2.38 -16.93 5.05
CA ALA A 192 3.44 -16.12 5.66
C ALA A 192 4.82 -16.75 5.38
N GLY A 193 5.79 -15.92 5.02
CA GLY A 193 7.10 -16.38 4.52
C GLY A 193 7.19 -16.45 2.99
N PHE A 194 6.11 -16.12 2.28
CA PHE A 194 6.08 -16.10 0.82
C PHE A 194 7.18 -15.23 0.22
N ASN A 195 7.97 -15.84 -0.67
CA ASN A 195 8.95 -15.16 -1.50
C ASN A 195 8.32 -14.88 -2.88
N PRO A 196 8.05 -13.62 -3.25
CA PRO A 196 7.47 -13.29 -4.54
C PRO A 196 8.34 -13.71 -5.74
N ALA A 197 9.67 -13.72 -5.60
CA ALA A 197 10.57 -14.05 -6.70
C ALA A 197 10.68 -15.57 -6.94
N GLU A 198 10.57 -16.36 -5.87
CA GLU A 198 10.71 -17.82 -5.87
C GLU A 198 9.65 -18.46 -4.97
N PRO A 199 8.37 -18.51 -5.41
CA PRO A 199 7.29 -19.04 -4.59
C PRO A 199 7.43 -20.56 -4.37
N SER A 200 7.40 -20.98 -3.10
CA SER A 200 7.66 -22.37 -2.69
C SER A 200 6.73 -22.78 -1.56
N LEU A 201 6.22 -24.03 -1.63
CA LEU A 201 5.25 -24.56 -0.66
C LEU A 201 5.91 -24.89 0.68
N ASP A 202 7.21 -25.17 0.66
CA ASP A 202 7.95 -25.59 1.83
C ASP A 202 8.32 -24.38 2.73
N ASP A 203 8.24 -23.16 2.19
CA ASP A 203 8.68 -21.92 2.84
C ASP A 203 7.53 -21.12 3.47
N VAL A 204 6.27 -21.57 3.29
CA VAL A 204 5.09 -20.82 3.72
C VAL A 204 4.33 -21.50 4.85
N GLN A 205 3.75 -20.69 5.72
CA GLN A 205 2.86 -21.16 6.78
C GLN A 205 1.73 -20.16 7.06
N ASP A 206 0.60 -20.67 7.52
CA ASP A 206 -0.50 -19.83 7.97
C ASP A 206 -0.26 -19.38 9.41
N ILE A 207 -0.38 -18.07 9.67
CA ILE A 207 -0.22 -17.47 10.99
C ILE A 207 -1.49 -16.74 11.37
N SER A 208 -2.05 -17.06 12.54
CA SER A 208 -3.10 -16.26 13.17
C SER A 208 -2.62 -15.83 14.56
N LYS A 209 -2.66 -14.53 14.84
CA LYS A 209 -2.11 -13.95 16.06
C LYS A 209 -3.05 -12.90 16.63
N PHE A 210 -3.26 -12.95 17.94
CA PHE A 210 -3.89 -11.90 18.72
C PHE A 210 -2.86 -11.29 19.68
N SER A 211 -2.85 -9.96 19.78
CA SER A 211 -1.91 -9.20 20.60
C SER A 211 -2.65 -8.15 21.43
N ILE A 212 -2.18 -7.95 22.66
CA ILE A 212 -2.62 -6.89 23.56
C ILE A 212 -1.41 -5.99 23.81
N ASN A 213 -1.57 -4.70 23.56
CA ASN A 213 -0.54 -3.69 23.74
C ASN A 213 -0.99 -2.72 24.84
N VAL A 214 -0.12 -2.44 25.81
CA VAL A 214 -0.37 -1.46 26.87
C VAL A 214 0.84 -0.56 26.95
N GLY A 215 0.62 0.75 27.10
CA GLY A 215 1.73 1.65 27.33
C GLY A 215 1.33 2.92 28.07
N LEU A 216 2.35 3.58 28.60
CA LEU A 216 2.28 4.82 29.35
C LEU A 216 3.32 5.77 28.77
N THR A 217 2.90 6.98 28.42
CA THR A 217 3.78 8.04 27.95
C THR A 217 3.68 9.20 28.92
N VAL A 218 4.83 9.72 29.35
CA VAL A 218 4.91 10.94 30.15
C VAL A 218 5.83 11.89 29.40
N SER A 219 5.31 13.04 28.99
CA SER A 219 6.08 14.09 28.34
C SER A 219 6.42 15.18 29.36
N ASN A 220 7.68 15.60 29.38
CA ASN A 220 8.12 16.76 30.15
C ASN A 220 8.86 17.70 29.20
N GLN A 221 8.39 18.93 29.08
CA GLN A 221 9.09 19.95 28.30
C GLN A 221 10.27 20.46 29.14
N PHE A 222 11.45 19.92 28.90
CA PHE A 222 12.69 20.62 29.26
C PHE A 222 13.03 21.54 28.09
N LEU A 223 12.80 22.85 28.28
CA LEU A 223 13.44 23.86 27.46
C LEU A 223 14.91 23.87 27.87
N PHE A 224 15.80 23.57 26.92
CA PHE A 224 17.21 23.86 27.08
C PHE A 224 17.39 25.35 26.79
N ASP A 225 17.62 26.14 27.84
CA ASP A 225 18.04 27.55 27.75
C ASP A 225 19.52 27.67 27.34
#